data_AF-A0A1V4RJI5-F1
#
_entry.id   AF-A0A1V4RJI5-F1
#
_cell.length_a   1.000
_cell.length_b   1.000
_cell.length_c   1.000
_cell.angle_alpha   90.00
_cell.angle_beta   90.00
_cell.angle_gamma   90.00
#
_symmetry.space_group_name_H-M   'P 1'
#
loop_
_entity.id
_entity.type
_entity.pdbx_description
1 polymer ?
#
loop_
_entity_poly.entity_id
_entity_poly.type
_entity_poly.pdbx_seq_one_letter_code
_entity_poly.pdbx_strand_id
1 'polypeptide(L)' 'MSLEETKEAIGDKILLDVIPAILFLPDHPMEELQECVERIVELFYPRLILGVSDEVPPPGDIERVRYISQYCRDYRHYQR' A
#
# COMPACT_ATOMS: atom_id res chain seq x y z
N MET A 1 12.39 3.17 9.65
CA MET A 1 12.46 1.75 9.25
C MET A 1 12.15 1.72 7.77
N SER A 2 13.03 1.15 6.95
CA SER A 2 12.77 0.96 5.51
C SER A 2 11.90 -0.28 5.28
N LEU A 3 11.32 -0.41 4.09
CA LEU A 3 10.55 -1.60 3.72
C LEU A 3 11.41 -2.87 3.73
N GLU A 4 12.71 -2.75 3.42
CA GLU A 4 13.67 -3.85 3.44
C GLU A 4 13.95 -4.34 4.87
N GLU A 5 14.16 -3.41 5.82
CA GLU A 5 14.31 -3.75 7.23
C GLU A 5 13.04 -4.41 7.78
N THR A 6 11.86 -3.93 7.37
CA THR A 6 10.58 -4.56 7.72
C THR A 6 10.46 -5.97 7.14
N LYS A 7 10.90 -6.19 5.90
CA LYS A 7 10.90 -7.50 5.24
C LYS A 7 11.78 -8.52 5.95
N GLU A 8 12.95 -8.09 6.44
CA GLU A 8 13.81 -8.95 7.25
C GLU A 8 13.19 -9.27 8.62
N ALA A 9 12.65 -8.25 9.31
CA ALA A 9 12.10 -8.40 10.65
C ALA A 9 10.79 -9.22 10.71
N ILE A 10 9.95 -9.13 9.67
CA ILE A 10 8.63 -9.79 9.66
C ILE A 10 8.76 -11.31 9.53
N GLY A 11 9.77 -11.79 8.80
CA GLY A 11 9.99 -13.19 8.51
C GLY A 11 8.80 -13.81 7.78
N ASP A 12 8.23 -14.88 8.35
CA ASP A 12 7.14 -15.63 7.72
C ASP A 12 5.73 -15.15 8.04
N LYS A 13 5.58 -14.03 8.76
CA LYS A 13 4.28 -13.48 9.15
C LYS A 13 3.60 -12.75 7.99
N ILE A 14 2.32 -12.42 8.17
CA ILE A 14 1.54 -11.58 7.25
C ILE A 14 1.73 -10.12 7.64
N LEU A 15 2.08 -9.27 6.66
CA LEU A 15 2.12 -7.83 6.83
C LEU A 15 0.71 -7.24 6.68
N LEU A 16 0.36 -6.31 7.56
CA LEU A 16 -0.95 -5.66 7.62
C LEU A 16 -0.75 -4.14 7.61
N ASP A 17 -1.57 -3.43 6.84
CA ASP A 17 -1.78 -1.97 6.92
C ASP A 17 -0.50 -1.13 6.90
N VAL A 18 0.03 -0.88 5.69
CA VAL A 18 1.38 -0.33 5.50
C VAL A 18 1.47 0.89 4.61
N ILE A 19 0.35 1.36 4.04
CA ILE A 19 0.37 2.59 3.25
C ILE A 19 0.33 3.79 4.22
N PRO A 20 1.30 4.73 4.15
CA PRO A 20 1.27 5.93 4.98
C PRO A 20 0.02 6.78 4.72
N ALA A 21 -0.70 7.16 5.78
CA ALA A 21 -1.94 7.94 5.68
C ALA A 21 -1.75 9.32 5.00
N ILE A 22 -0.55 9.90 5.09
CA ILE A 22 -0.22 11.19 4.45
C ILE A 22 -0.30 11.12 2.93
N LEU A 23 -0.08 9.95 2.33
CA LEU A 23 -0.18 9.75 0.87
C LEU A 23 -1.63 9.79 0.38
N PHE A 24 -2.60 10.01 1.26
CA PHE A 24 -3.99 10.29 0.88
C PHE A 24 -4.31 11.78 0.80
N LEU A 25 -3.42 12.65 1.30
CA LEU A 25 -3.63 14.10 1.28
C LEU A 25 -3.42 14.68 -0.13
N PRO A 26 -4.17 15.74 -0.50
CA PRO A 26 -4.17 16.27 -1.87
C PRO A 26 -2.87 16.99 -2.27
N ASP A 27 -2.03 17.36 -1.31
CA ASP A 27 -0.72 17.99 -1.50
C ASP A 27 0.39 16.99 -1.84
N HIS A 28 0.19 15.70 -1.59
CA HIS A 28 1.06 14.63 -2.12
C HIS A 28 0.68 14.30 -3.56
N PRO A 29 1.63 14.14 -4.50
CA PRO A 29 1.33 13.67 -5.85
C PRO A 29 0.78 12.23 -5.85
N MET A 30 -0.02 11.89 -6.85
CA MET A 30 -0.61 10.54 -6.97
C MET A 30 0.49 9.48 -7.19
N GLU A 31 1.54 9.85 -7.92
CA GLU A 31 2.65 8.99 -8.29
C GLU A 31 3.38 8.44 -7.05
N GLU A 32 3.54 9.26 -5.99
CA GLU A 32 4.11 8.81 -4.71
C GLU A 32 3.30 7.68 -4.07
N LEU A 33 1.98 7.76 -4.14
CA LEU A 33 1.10 6.69 -3.66
C LEU A 33 1.23 5.43 -4.51
N GLN A 34 1.30 5.59 -5.84
CA GLN A 34 1.41 4.47 -6.78
C GLN A 34 2.71 3.70 -6.57
N GLU A 35 3.85 4.40 -6.53
CA GLU A 35 5.17 3.81 -6.28
C GLU A 35 5.24 3.11 -4.93
N CYS A 36 4.64 3.72 -3.89
CA CYS A 36 4.57 3.12 -2.55
C CYS A 36 3.79 1.80 -2.58
N VAL A 37 2.60 1.79 -3.19
CA VAL A 37 1.73 0.60 -3.30
C VAL A 37 2.41 -0.50 -4.10
N GLU A 38 3.00 -0.18 -5.25
CA GLU A 38 3.70 -1.15 -6.10
C GLU A 38 4.86 -1.80 -5.36
N ARG A 39 5.69 -1.00 -4.69
CA ARG A 39 6.85 -1.49 -3.94
C ARG A 39 6.45 -2.36 -2.75
N ILE A 40 5.40 -2.00 -2.01
CA ILE A 40 4.87 -2.82 -0.93
C ILE A 40 4.39 -4.17 -1.48
N VAL A 41 3.61 -4.15 -2.57
CA VAL A 41 3.06 -5.37 -3.16
C VAL A 41 4.16 -6.28 -3.68
N GLU A 42 5.16 -5.75 -4.39
CA GLU A 42 6.33 -6.51 -4.86
C GLU A 42 7.11 -7.16 -3.71
N LEU A 43 7.31 -6.45 -2.60
CA LEU A 43 8.14 -6.93 -1.50
C LEU A 43 7.45 -7.97 -0.63
N PHE A 44 6.14 -7.83 -0.41
CA PHE A 44 5.42 -8.57 0.64
C PHE A 44 4.34 -9.53 0.13
N TYR A 45 3.98 -9.51 -1.16
CA TYR A 45 3.13 -10.56 -1.74
C TYR A 45 3.81 -11.95 -1.62
N PRO A 46 3.06 -13.03 -1.32
CA PRO A 46 1.62 -13.12 -1.09
C PRO A 46 1.18 -12.90 0.38
N ARG A 47 2.10 -12.57 1.29
CA ARG A 47 1.85 -12.43 2.73
C ARG A 47 1.54 -10.99 3.13
N LEU A 48 0.57 -10.40 2.45
CA LEU A 48 0.21 -8.99 2.60
C LEU A 48 -1.31 -8.82 2.64
N ILE A 49 -1.79 -8.09 3.65
CA ILE A 49 -3.11 -7.45 3.69
C ILE A 49 -2.86 -5.95 3.55
N LEU A 50 -3.10 -5.41 2.35
CA LEU A 50 -2.82 -4.02 2.04
C LEU A 50 -3.95 -3.13 2.57
N GLY A 51 -3.58 -2.17 3.41
CA GLY A 51 -4.46 -1.14 3.91
C GLY A 51 -3.67 0.10 4.34
N VAL A 52 -4.40 1.09 4.83
CA VAL A 52 -3.82 2.34 5.34
C VAL A 52 -3.29 2.07 6.74
N SER A 53 -2.05 2.49 7.03
CA SER A 53 -1.37 2.21 8.30
C SER A 53 -2.07 2.83 9.52
N ASP A 54 -2.89 3.84 9.27
CA ASP A 54 -3.78 4.50 10.23
C ASP A 54 -5.14 4.68 9.53
N GLU A 55 -5.89 5.73 9.85
CA GLU A 55 -7.09 6.12 9.13
C GLU A 55 -6.80 7.08 7.96
N VAL A 56 -7.65 7.05 6.93
CA VAL A 56 -7.63 8.09 5.89
C VAL A 56 -7.98 9.43 6.55
N PRO A 57 -7.12 10.46 6.46
CA PRO A 57 -7.35 11.72 7.14
C PRO A 57 -8.59 12.44 6.58
N PRO A 58 -9.28 13.32 7.34
CA PRO A 58 -10.47 14.01 6.86
C PRO A 58 -10.32 14.78 5.53
N PRO A 59 -9.18 15.46 5.24
CA PRO A 59 -8.96 16.07 3.93
C PRO A 59 -8.45 15.09 2.86
N GLY A 60 -8.36 13.79 3.17
CA GLY A 60 -7.85 12.77 2.25
C GLY A 60 -8.77 12.56 1.05
N ASP A 61 -8.17 12.28 -0.10
CA ASP A 61 -8.88 12.00 -1.33
C ASP A 61 -9.32 10.53 -1.40
N ILE A 62 -10.64 10.31 -1.35
CA ILE A 62 -11.23 8.97 -1.41
C ILE A 62 -10.96 8.25 -2.74
N GLU A 63 -10.69 8.98 -3.82
CA GLU A 63 -10.40 8.38 -5.13
C GLU A 63 -9.05 7.64 -5.12
N ARG A 64 -8.13 7.99 -4.20
CA ARG A 64 -6.91 7.22 -3.95
C ARG A 64 -7.22 5.84 -3.39
N VAL A 65 -8.17 5.73 -2.45
CA VAL A 65 -8.63 4.42 -1.93
C VAL A 65 -9.27 3.59 -3.06
N ARG A 66 -10.05 4.23 -3.94
CA ARG A 66 -10.65 3.59 -5.11
C ARG A 66 -9.59 3.04 -6.06
N TYR A 67 -8.55 3.84 -6.34
CA TYR A 67 -7.42 3.44 -7.17
C TYR A 67 -6.73 2.18 -6.61
N ILE A 68 -6.35 2.19 -5.33
CA ILE A 68 -5.68 1.04 -4.68
C ILE A 68 -6.55 -0.21 -4.72
N SER A 69 -7.85 -0.05 -4.45
CA SER A 69 -8.81 -1.15 -4.53
C SER A 69 -8.88 -1.76 -5.94
N GLN A 70 -8.79 -0.93 -6.97
CA GLN A 70 -8.76 -1.38 -8.37
C GLN A 70 -7.42 -2.07 -8.70
N TYR A 71 -6.30 -1.46 -8.31
CA TYR A 71 -4.96 -2.04 -8.46
C TYR A 71 -4.88 -3.46 -7.88
N CYS A 72 -5.38 -3.69 -6.65
CA CYS A 72 -5.36 -5.02 -6.03
C CYS A 72 -6.22 -6.05 -6.77
N ARG A 73 -7.34 -5.63 -7.39
CA ARG A 73 -8.17 -6.51 -8.21
C ARG A 73 -7.43 -6.91 -9.48
N ASP A 74 -6.79 -5.94 -10.14
CA ASP A 74 -6.10 -6.17 -11.41
C ASP A 74 -4.81 -6.98 -11.21
N TYR A 75 -4.06 -6.73 -10.13
CA TYR A 75 -2.86 -7.50 -9.79
C TYR A 75 -3.14 -9.01 -9.69
N ARG A 76 -4.30 -9.40 -9.14
CA ARG A 76 -4.73 -10.81 -9.06
C ARG A 76 -4.85 -11.47 -10.45
N HIS A 77 -5.12 -10.70 -11.49
CA HIS A 77 -5.24 -11.20 -12.86
C HIS A 77 -3.89 -11.36 -13.58
N TYR A 78 -2.87 -10.59 -13.21
CA TYR A 78 -1.51 -10.71 -13.78
C TYR A 78 -0.72 -11.92 -13.27
N GLN A 79 -1.11 -12.48 -12.12
CA GLN A 79 -0.43 -13.62 -11.48
C GLN A 79 -1.05 -14.99 -11.84
N ARG A 80 -1.91 -15.05 -12.88
CA ARG A 80 -2.54 -16.28 -13.38
C ARG A 80 -1.85 -16.81 -14.63
#